data_AF-A0A7S1AJA1-F1
#
_entry.id   AF-A0A7S1AJA1-F1
#
_cell.length_a   1.000
_cell.length_b   1.000
_cell.length_c   1.000
_cell.angle_alpha   90.00
_cell.angle_beta   90.00
_cell.angle_gamma   90.00
#
_symmetry.space_group_name_H-M   'P 1'
#
loop_
_entity.id
_entity.type
_entity.pdbx_description
1 polymer ?
#
loop_
_entity_poly.entity_id
_entity_poly.type
_entity_poly.pdbx_seq_one_letter_code
_entity_poly.pdbx_strand_id
1 'polypeptide(L)'
;MGAVGEDDSAAQGGSLPLFSRDAAISAARALFLRTEDDEKNTRSVNPKTGRIGRGFLPWGAESGAAGHFESKEGFAFGYDHTPAACASDLQNLMEELNVWPDSAGEALGAIAVGASSGSTTSASVREVLGEETLAVLNDVGRLLVRAYSLDFHGDEFRLVREWLSDHPSAKGSPERWNLTRVFRYFRSTKGREQMDRETARKNAAFGSVPHTDWGLLTVIAACDEPGLQLLQKPQDGDGGAETYVTVLPRFHEGKLFVNCGDFMSLMSGDRYVSPRHRVLAPLPKPDQDDVERTSIVHFYYPKYDVELPPIEDQPQCLREKYSVFADQREQKDGGDAPGADACGDKRNPIFGDTIAKKWTQVAR
;
A
#
# COMPACT_ATOMS: atom_id res chain seq x y z
N MET A 1 5.31 -50.23 -15.12
CA MET A 1 4.57 -50.25 -16.40
C MET A 1 3.10 -50.30 -16.06
N GLY A 2 2.36 -49.26 -16.44
CA GLY A 2 0.95 -49.09 -16.12
C GLY A 2 0.57 -47.65 -16.46
N ALA A 3 0.49 -47.37 -17.76
CA ALA A 3 -0.02 -46.12 -18.28
C ALA A 3 -1.53 -46.04 -18.01
N VAL A 4 -1.99 -44.91 -17.51
CA VAL A 4 -3.41 -44.52 -17.49
C VAL A 4 -3.46 -43.14 -18.14
N GLY A 5 -4.33 -43.05 -19.15
CA GLY A 5 -4.30 -42.08 -20.22
C GLY A 5 -4.50 -40.63 -19.79
N GLU A 6 -3.85 -39.77 -20.55
CA GLU A 6 -4.12 -38.35 -20.67
C GLU A 6 -5.56 -38.16 -21.17
N ASP A 7 -6.42 -37.64 -20.30
CA ASP A 7 -7.69 -37.03 -20.69
C ASP A 7 -7.51 -35.52 -20.55
N ASP A 8 -6.81 -34.96 -21.54
CA ASP A 8 -6.36 -33.58 -21.60
C ASP A 8 -7.44 -32.68 -22.23
N SER A 9 -8.66 -32.75 -21.69
CA SER A 9 -9.81 -31.97 -22.19
C SER A 9 -10.69 -31.40 -21.09
N ALA A 10 -10.10 -30.65 -20.15
CA ALA A 10 -10.86 -29.73 -19.29
C ALA A 10 -9.96 -28.68 -18.62
N ALA A 11 -9.16 -27.96 -19.40
CA ALA A 11 -8.60 -26.69 -18.97
C ALA A 11 -8.52 -25.75 -20.18
N GLN A 12 -9.66 -25.17 -20.57
CA GLN A 12 -9.61 -23.89 -21.28
C GLN A 12 -9.15 -22.84 -20.27
N GLY A 13 -7.84 -22.86 -19.98
CA GLY A 13 -7.16 -21.80 -19.27
C GLY A 13 -7.19 -20.57 -20.16
N GLY A 14 -8.18 -19.70 -19.97
CA GLY A 14 -8.05 -18.32 -20.40
C GLY A 14 -6.77 -17.81 -19.76
N SER A 15 -5.76 -17.48 -20.56
CA SER A 15 -4.57 -16.83 -20.03
C SER A 15 -5.05 -15.54 -19.39
N LEU A 16 -4.94 -15.41 -18.06
CA LEU A 16 -5.02 -14.11 -17.42
C LEU A 16 -4.07 -13.20 -18.21
N PRO A 17 -4.51 -12.04 -18.72
CA PRO A 17 -3.59 -11.10 -19.33
C PRO A 17 -2.47 -10.87 -18.33
N LEU A 18 -1.26 -11.27 -18.71
CA LEU A 18 -0.08 -11.18 -17.85
C LEU A 18 0.01 -9.75 -17.35
N PHE A 19 0.01 -9.57 -16.02
CA PHE A 19 0.24 -8.26 -15.40
C PHE A 19 1.41 -7.57 -16.10
N SER A 20 1.10 -6.47 -16.78
CA SER A 20 2.11 -5.64 -17.41
C SER A 20 2.48 -4.53 -16.45
N ARG A 21 3.62 -4.68 -15.78
CA ARG A 21 4.19 -3.63 -14.92
C ARG A 21 4.23 -2.30 -15.65
N ASP A 22 4.68 -2.30 -16.90
CA ASP A 22 4.82 -1.08 -17.70
C ASP A 22 3.47 -0.46 -18.04
N ALA A 23 2.43 -1.26 -18.31
CA ALA A 23 1.08 -0.75 -18.48
C ALA A 23 0.54 -0.15 -17.17
N ALA A 24 0.73 -0.83 -16.04
CA ALA A 24 0.31 -0.35 -14.73
C ALA A 24 0.99 0.99 -14.36
N ILE A 25 2.30 1.09 -14.56
CA ILE A 25 3.06 2.34 -14.33
C ILE A 25 2.66 3.43 -15.34
N SER A 26 2.36 3.08 -16.59
CA SER A 26 1.89 4.04 -17.60
C SER A 26 0.49 4.57 -17.26
N ALA A 27 -0.43 3.70 -16.81
CA ALA A 27 -1.75 4.08 -16.33
C ALA A 27 -1.66 4.96 -15.09
N ALA A 28 -0.81 4.59 -14.13
CA ALA A 28 -0.52 5.39 -12.94
C ALA A 28 -0.01 6.80 -13.28
N ARG A 29 0.88 6.94 -14.28
CA ARG A 29 1.35 8.25 -14.74
C ARG A 29 0.26 9.03 -15.47
N ALA A 30 -0.50 8.35 -16.34
CA ALA A 30 -1.61 8.95 -17.07
C ALA A 30 -2.68 9.52 -16.14
N LEU A 31 -2.99 8.82 -15.05
CA LEU A 31 -3.92 9.27 -14.01
C LEU A 31 -3.59 10.66 -13.46
N PHE A 32 -2.30 11.00 -13.30
CA PHE A 32 -1.91 12.31 -12.77
C PHE A 32 -1.66 13.35 -13.87
N LEU A 33 -1.11 12.92 -15.01
CA LEU A 33 -0.69 13.82 -16.08
C LEU A 33 -1.85 14.25 -16.99
N ARG A 34 -2.93 13.48 -17.03
CA ARG A 34 -4.08 13.71 -17.92
C ARG A 34 -5.33 14.14 -17.15
N THR A 35 -5.25 14.29 -15.83
CA THR A 35 -6.31 14.85 -14.98
C THR A 35 -5.93 16.26 -14.56
N GLU A 36 -6.82 17.21 -14.78
CA GLU A 36 -6.61 18.62 -14.40
C GLU A 36 -6.64 18.80 -12.87
N ASP A 37 -5.91 19.78 -12.35
CA ASP A 37 -5.76 19.97 -10.91
C ASP A 37 -7.09 20.29 -10.20
N ASP A 38 -8.02 21.01 -10.84
CA ASP A 38 -9.36 21.26 -10.30
C ASP A 38 -10.17 19.96 -10.13
N GLU A 39 -10.03 19.02 -11.07
CA GLU A 39 -10.64 17.71 -10.97
C GLU A 39 -10.00 16.89 -9.83
N LYS A 40 -8.67 16.90 -9.70
CA LYS A 40 -7.98 16.25 -8.58
C LYS A 40 -8.47 16.77 -7.23
N ASN A 41 -8.63 18.09 -7.09
CA ASN A 41 -9.07 18.73 -5.86
C ASN A 41 -10.52 18.34 -5.50
N THR A 42 -11.43 18.33 -6.47
CA THR A 42 -12.83 17.96 -6.25
C THR A 42 -13.02 16.47 -5.96
N ARG A 43 -12.09 15.63 -6.42
CA ARG A 43 -12.09 14.17 -6.23
C ARG A 43 -11.04 13.69 -5.24
N SER A 44 -10.65 14.55 -4.31
CA SER A 44 -9.71 14.18 -3.25
C SER A 44 -10.37 13.31 -2.18
N VAL A 45 -9.55 12.57 -1.45
CA VAL A 45 -10.00 11.78 -0.29
C VAL A 45 -10.80 12.65 0.68
N ASN A 46 -11.96 12.15 1.15
CA ASN A 46 -12.80 12.88 2.09
C ASN A 46 -12.66 12.30 3.50
N PRO A 47 -11.86 12.92 4.39
CA PRO A 47 -11.65 12.40 5.75
C PRO A 47 -12.92 12.42 6.60
N LYS A 48 -13.96 13.19 6.21
CA LYS A 48 -15.20 13.32 6.99
C LYS A 48 -16.08 12.08 6.95
N THR A 49 -15.82 11.12 6.04
CA THR A 49 -16.60 9.88 5.99
C THR A 49 -16.28 8.95 7.17
N GLY A 50 -15.13 9.12 7.81
CA GLY A 50 -14.62 8.20 8.84
C GLY A 50 -14.25 6.81 8.28
N ARG A 51 -14.31 6.66 6.95
CA ARG A 51 -13.96 5.44 6.22
C ARG A 51 -12.56 5.56 5.65
N ILE A 52 -12.04 4.45 5.13
CA ILE A 52 -10.78 4.47 4.38
C ILE A 52 -10.91 5.36 3.14
N GLY A 53 -10.00 6.32 2.98
CA GLY A 53 -10.09 7.31 1.92
C GLY A 53 -9.95 6.70 0.51
N ARG A 54 -10.71 7.25 -0.44
CA ARG A 54 -10.64 6.97 -1.89
C ARG A 54 -10.57 8.29 -2.65
N GLY A 55 -9.84 8.32 -3.77
CA GLY A 55 -9.62 9.53 -4.58
C GLY A 55 -8.20 10.09 -4.47
N PHE A 56 -8.01 11.31 -4.96
CA PHE A 56 -6.70 11.97 -5.00
C PHE A 56 -6.20 12.39 -3.61
N LEU A 57 -4.88 12.39 -3.47
CA LEU A 57 -4.11 12.90 -2.34
C LEU A 57 -3.30 14.07 -2.89
N PRO A 58 -3.65 15.33 -2.55
CA PRO A 58 -2.96 16.49 -3.08
C PRO A 58 -1.47 16.49 -2.71
N TRP A 59 -0.69 17.23 -3.49
CA TRP A 59 0.76 17.30 -3.28
C TRP A 59 1.12 17.79 -1.87
N GLY A 60 1.83 16.95 -1.12
CA GLY A 60 2.22 17.24 0.27
C GLY A 60 1.08 17.24 1.29
N ALA A 61 -0.12 16.80 0.92
CA ALA A 61 -1.26 16.69 1.84
C ALA A 61 -1.08 15.56 2.86
N GLU A 62 -0.37 14.50 2.50
CA GLU A 62 -0.05 13.42 3.43
C GLU A 62 1.33 13.64 4.05
N SER A 63 1.40 13.48 5.36
CA SER A 63 2.67 13.48 6.08
C SER A 63 2.59 12.46 7.21
N GLY A 64 3.44 11.43 7.15
CA GLY A 64 3.55 10.41 8.19
C GLY A 64 4.18 10.90 9.50
N ALA A 65 4.67 12.15 9.53
CA ALA A 65 5.23 12.78 10.73
C ALA A 65 5.06 14.31 10.69
N ALA A 66 4.55 14.90 11.77
CA ALA A 66 4.41 16.36 11.89
C ALA A 66 5.72 17.11 11.59
N GLY A 67 5.62 18.23 10.85
CA GLY A 67 6.79 19.05 10.48
C GLY A 67 7.58 18.58 9.26
N HIS A 68 7.29 17.41 8.68
CA HIS A 68 7.94 16.94 7.46
C HIS A 68 7.07 17.16 6.21
N PHE A 69 7.70 17.68 5.16
CA PHE A 69 7.12 17.79 3.84
C PHE A 69 7.46 16.54 3.02
N GLU A 70 6.44 15.78 2.65
CA GLU A 70 6.57 14.64 1.74
C GLU A 70 6.28 15.08 0.32
N SER A 71 7.29 15.05 -0.55
CA SER A 71 7.14 15.52 -1.93
C SER A 71 6.53 14.45 -2.82
N LYS A 72 5.24 14.22 -2.62
CA LYS A 72 4.43 13.30 -3.40
C LYS A 72 3.01 13.81 -3.58
N GLU A 73 2.39 13.43 -4.68
CA GLU A 73 0.94 13.35 -4.81
C GLU A 73 0.54 11.87 -4.85
N GLY A 74 -0.74 11.57 -4.66
CA GLY A 74 -1.22 10.20 -4.71
C GLY A 74 -2.66 10.05 -5.15
N PHE A 75 -3.07 8.80 -5.31
CA PHE A 75 -4.45 8.40 -5.57
C PHE A 75 -4.75 7.08 -4.87
N ALA A 76 -5.80 7.05 -4.07
CA ALA A 76 -6.22 5.90 -3.29
C ALA A 76 -7.45 5.24 -3.92
N PHE A 77 -7.40 3.93 -4.12
CA PHE A 77 -8.51 3.13 -4.62
C PHE A 77 -8.49 1.74 -3.98
N GLY A 78 -9.54 0.97 -4.14
CA GLY A 78 -9.64 -0.40 -3.67
C GLY A 78 -10.60 -1.19 -4.53
N TYR A 79 -11.29 -2.15 -3.92
CA TYR A 79 -12.31 -2.94 -4.58
C TYR A 79 -13.30 -2.05 -5.33
N ASP A 80 -13.50 -2.34 -6.62
CA ASP A 80 -14.41 -1.58 -7.46
C ASP A 80 -15.83 -2.12 -7.27
N HIS A 81 -16.57 -1.45 -6.39
CA HIS A 81 -18.00 -1.70 -6.25
C HIS A 81 -18.68 -1.43 -7.61
N THR A 82 -19.73 -2.22 -7.93
CA THR A 82 -20.39 -2.09 -9.24
C THR A 82 -20.86 -0.65 -9.48
N PRO A 83 -21.02 -0.19 -10.74
CA PRO A 83 -21.50 1.17 -11.02
C PRO A 83 -22.88 1.50 -10.41
N ALA A 84 -23.66 0.49 -10.04
CA ALA A 84 -24.95 0.63 -9.36
C ALA A 84 -24.83 0.62 -7.82
N ALA A 85 -23.65 0.34 -7.27
CA ALA A 85 -23.44 0.30 -5.84
C ALA A 85 -23.54 1.70 -5.24
N CYS A 86 -24.08 1.77 -4.05
CA CYS A 86 -24.28 2.99 -3.30
C CYS A 86 -23.77 2.83 -1.86
N ALA A 87 -23.77 3.92 -1.09
CA ALA A 87 -23.22 3.93 0.26
C ALA A 87 -23.86 2.87 1.20
N SER A 88 -25.09 2.42 0.93
CA SER A 88 -25.74 1.36 1.71
C SER A 88 -25.22 -0.06 1.42
N ASP A 89 -24.44 -0.25 0.35
CA ASP A 89 -23.80 -1.53 0.04
C ASP A 89 -22.49 -1.74 0.79
N LEU A 90 -21.93 -0.68 1.39
CA LEU A 90 -20.68 -0.71 2.15
C LEU A 90 -20.91 -1.33 3.53
N GLN A 91 -20.17 -2.38 3.85
CA GLN A 91 -20.46 -3.17 5.06
C GLN A 91 -19.75 -2.67 6.32
N ASN A 92 -18.61 -2.00 6.17
CA ASN A 92 -17.74 -1.62 7.27
C ASN A 92 -16.89 -0.39 6.93
N LEU A 93 -16.14 0.15 7.90
CA LEU A 93 -15.37 1.41 7.71
C LEU A 93 -14.15 1.28 6.80
N MET A 94 -13.72 0.06 6.46
CA MET A 94 -12.66 -0.18 5.48
C MET A 94 -13.17 -0.33 4.05
N GLU A 95 -14.47 -0.17 3.83
CA GLU A 95 -15.08 -0.10 2.50
C GLU A 95 -15.49 1.33 2.18
N GLU A 96 -15.20 1.74 0.94
CA GLU A 96 -15.56 3.04 0.38
C GLU A 96 -15.57 2.96 -1.14
N LEU A 97 -16.46 3.73 -1.78
CA LEU A 97 -16.57 3.80 -3.23
C LEU A 97 -15.37 4.51 -3.85
N ASN A 98 -14.80 3.93 -4.91
CA ASN A 98 -13.70 4.57 -5.64
C ASN A 98 -14.14 5.88 -6.27
N VAL A 99 -13.34 6.94 -6.10
CA VAL A 99 -13.58 8.26 -6.70
C VAL A 99 -12.63 8.45 -7.89
N TRP A 100 -12.83 7.66 -8.94
CA TRP A 100 -12.10 7.81 -10.21
C TRP A 100 -12.39 9.17 -10.85
N PRO A 101 -11.45 9.80 -11.57
CA PRO A 101 -11.78 10.96 -12.39
C PRO A 101 -12.87 10.63 -13.43
N ASP A 102 -13.70 11.60 -13.81
CA ASP A 102 -14.73 11.42 -14.85
C ASP A 102 -14.10 11.00 -16.17
N SER A 103 -12.86 11.46 -16.38
CA SER A 103 -12.04 11.12 -17.52
C SER A 103 -11.49 9.69 -17.48
N ALA A 104 -11.63 8.92 -16.39
CA ALA A 104 -10.98 7.61 -16.20
C ALA A 104 -11.30 6.53 -17.25
N GLY A 105 -12.29 6.76 -18.12
CA GLY A 105 -12.57 5.99 -19.34
C GLY A 105 -11.72 6.44 -20.54
N GLU A 106 -12.33 6.61 -21.71
CA GLU A 106 -11.62 6.95 -22.97
C GLU A 106 -10.91 8.32 -22.94
N ALA A 107 -11.34 9.25 -22.09
CA ALA A 107 -10.85 10.62 -22.05
C ALA A 107 -9.44 10.78 -21.43
N LEU A 108 -9.06 9.91 -20.47
CA LEU A 108 -7.66 9.79 -20.04
C LEU A 108 -6.81 9.05 -21.08
N GLY A 109 -7.34 8.67 -22.24
CA GLY A 109 -6.62 8.01 -23.32
C GLY A 109 -6.28 6.56 -23.02
N ALA A 110 -6.23 5.75 -24.07
CA ALA A 110 -5.99 4.33 -23.93
C ALA A 110 -4.53 4.03 -23.53
N ILE A 111 -4.35 3.07 -22.65
CA ILE A 111 -3.07 2.54 -22.17
C ILE A 111 -2.77 1.28 -22.97
N ALA A 112 -1.59 1.21 -23.60
CA ALA A 112 -1.16 0.01 -24.28
C ALA A 112 -0.90 -1.10 -23.24
N VAL A 113 -1.63 -2.21 -23.34
CA VAL A 113 -1.56 -3.34 -22.39
C VAL A 113 -0.87 -4.57 -22.98
N GLY A 114 -0.63 -4.59 -24.29
CA GLY A 114 0.17 -5.64 -24.93
C GLY A 114 0.21 -5.54 -26.45
N ALA A 115 1.15 -6.30 -27.03
CA ALA A 115 1.24 -6.56 -28.47
C ALA A 115 1.28 -8.07 -28.68
N SER A 116 0.11 -8.73 -28.68
CA SER A 116 0.00 -10.10 -29.17
C SER A 116 -0.38 -10.06 -30.64
N SER A 117 0.42 -10.70 -31.51
CA SER A 117 0.13 -10.90 -32.94
C SER A 117 -0.18 -9.64 -33.77
N GLY A 118 0.56 -8.54 -33.56
CA GLY A 118 0.50 -7.37 -34.45
C GLY A 118 -0.70 -6.43 -34.25
N SER A 119 -1.56 -6.68 -33.26
CA SER A 119 -2.59 -5.75 -32.80
C SER A 119 -2.23 -5.21 -31.42
N THR A 120 -2.11 -3.89 -31.28
CA THR A 120 -1.94 -3.23 -29.98
C THR A 120 -3.30 -3.19 -29.29
N THR A 121 -3.45 -3.93 -28.20
CA THR A 121 -4.63 -3.81 -27.34
C THR A 121 -4.45 -2.65 -26.37
N SER A 122 -5.52 -1.88 -26.17
CA SER A 122 -5.49 -0.71 -25.30
C SER A 122 -6.68 -0.70 -24.36
N ALA A 123 -6.44 -0.33 -23.10
CA ALA A 123 -7.46 -0.28 -22.04
C ALA A 123 -7.46 1.09 -21.35
N SER A 124 -8.54 1.44 -20.67
CA SER A 124 -8.65 2.65 -19.87
C SER A 124 -7.78 2.59 -18.61
N VAL A 125 -7.53 3.75 -17.99
CA VAL A 125 -6.77 3.82 -16.72
C VAL A 125 -7.49 3.02 -15.61
N ARG A 126 -8.82 3.07 -15.56
CA ARG A 126 -9.63 2.32 -14.59
C ARG A 126 -9.50 0.81 -14.78
N GLU A 127 -9.57 0.32 -16.01
CA GLU A 127 -9.42 -1.12 -16.30
C GLU A 127 -8.02 -1.62 -15.90
N VAL A 128 -6.96 -0.90 -16.30
CA VAL A 128 -5.58 -1.32 -16.00
C VAL A 128 -5.30 -1.29 -14.48
N LEU A 129 -5.68 -0.23 -13.77
CA LEU A 129 -5.38 -0.09 -12.34
C LEU A 129 -6.39 -0.80 -11.45
N GLY A 130 -7.67 -0.54 -11.68
CA GLY A 130 -8.79 -0.99 -10.83
C GLY A 130 -9.19 -2.44 -11.04
N GLU A 131 -8.92 -3.02 -12.20
CA GLU A 131 -9.27 -4.41 -12.51
C GLU A 131 -8.02 -5.29 -12.65
N GLU A 132 -7.21 -5.07 -13.67
CA GLU A 132 -6.09 -5.96 -14.01
C GLU A 132 -4.99 -5.96 -12.93
N THR A 133 -4.48 -4.78 -12.57
CA THR A 133 -3.42 -4.64 -11.57
C THR A 133 -3.93 -5.06 -10.19
N LEU A 134 -5.13 -4.62 -9.82
CA LEU A 134 -5.72 -4.93 -8.51
C LEU A 134 -5.97 -6.44 -8.35
N ALA A 135 -6.42 -7.14 -9.38
CA ALA A 135 -6.60 -8.60 -9.35
C ALA A 135 -5.28 -9.31 -9.01
N VAL A 136 -4.20 -8.98 -9.71
CA VAL A 136 -2.89 -9.60 -9.49
C VAL A 136 -2.33 -9.31 -8.10
N LEU A 137 -2.46 -8.07 -7.61
CA LEU A 137 -1.95 -7.73 -6.28
C LEU A 137 -2.74 -8.43 -5.15
N ASN A 138 -4.05 -8.62 -5.32
CA ASN A 138 -4.86 -9.43 -4.40
C ASN A 138 -4.47 -10.91 -4.46
N ASP A 139 -4.28 -11.47 -5.67
CA ASP A 139 -3.88 -12.87 -5.83
C ASP A 139 -2.51 -13.14 -5.17
N VAL A 140 -1.55 -12.24 -5.34
CA VAL A 140 -0.25 -12.30 -4.65
C VAL A 140 -0.42 -12.25 -3.14
N GLY A 141 -1.23 -11.33 -2.62
CA GLY A 141 -1.53 -11.24 -1.19
C GLY A 141 -2.10 -12.54 -0.64
N ARG A 142 -3.10 -13.11 -1.32
CA ARG A 142 -3.76 -14.36 -0.92
C ARG A 142 -2.84 -15.57 -0.97
N LEU A 143 -2.00 -15.67 -2.01
CA LEU A 143 -0.98 -16.72 -2.14
C LEU A 143 0.05 -16.65 -1.01
N LEU A 144 0.49 -15.44 -0.65
CA LEU A 144 1.44 -15.27 0.45
C LEU A 144 0.82 -15.62 1.80
N VAL A 145 -0.45 -15.27 2.06
CA VAL A 145 -1.15 -15.70 3.29
C VAL A 145 -1.21 -17.23 3.39
N ARG A 146 -1.49 -17.94 2.29
CA ARG A 146 -1.44 -19.41 2.25
C ARG A 146 -0.04 -19.96 2.56
N ALA A 147 0.99 -19.36 1.97
CA ALA A 147 2.38 -19.75 2.21
C ALA A 147 2.79 -19.53 3.68
N TYR A 148 2.45 -18.38 4.27
CA TYR A 148 2.69 -18.14 5.69
C TYR A 148 1.88 -19.10 6.56
N SER A 149 0.63 -19.39 6.21
CA SER A 149 -0.20 -20.35 6.96
C SER A 149 0.43 -21.73 7.03
N LEU A 150 0.98 -22.21 5.90
CA LEU A 150 1.76 -23.45 5.86
C LEU A 150 2.98 -23.39 6.79
N ASP A 151 3.75 -22.31 6.76
CA ASP A 151 4.95 -22.15 7.59
C ASP A 151 4.65 -22.04 9.10
N PHE A 152 3.57 -21.35 9.47
CA PHE A 152 3.16 -21.16 10.86
C PHE A 152 2.55 -22.41 11.48
N HIS A 153 1.66 -23.06 10.72
CA HIS A 153 0.70 -24.00 11.28
C HIS A 153 0.74 -25.37 10.64
N GLY A 154 1.49 -25.56 9.55
CA GLY A 154 1.43 -26.78 8.74
C GLY A 154 0.09 -26.96 8.02
N ASP A 155 -0.79 -25.95 8.06
CA ASP A 155 -2.11 -25.93 7.42
C ASP A 155 -2.18 -24.70 6.53
N GLU A 156 -2.29 -24.91 5.22
CA GLU A 156 -2.32 -23.87 4.19
C GLU A 156 -3.47 -22.87 4.33
N PHE A 157 -4.57 -23.28 4.93
CA PHE A 157 -5.81 -22.51 4.92
C PHE A 157 -6.20 -22.00 6.29
N ARG A 158 -5.42 -22.25 7.34
CA ARG A 158 -5.71 -21.77 8.69
C ARG A 158 -5.78 -20.25 8.75
N LEU A 159 -4.73 -19.55 8.34
CA LEU A 159 -4.73 -18.08 8.32
C LEU A 159 -5.71 -17.51 7.29
N VAL A 160 -6.02 -18.25 6.22
CA VAL A 160 -7.06 -17.85 5.26
C VAL A 160 -8.43 -17.79 5.95
N ARG A 161 -8.79 -18.81 6.73
CA ARG A 161 -10.07 -18.84 7.48
C ARG A 161 -10.10 -17.82 8.62
N GLU A 162 -8.98 -17.66 9.31
CA GLU A 162 -8.89 -16.77 10.48
C GLU A 162 -8.83 -15.29 10.07
N TRP A 163 -8.09 -14.94 9.01
CA TRP A 163 -7.80 -13.55 8.66
C TRP A 163 -8.40 -13.09 7.34
N LEU A 164 -8.86 -13.97 6.46
CA LEU A 164 -9.51 -13.59 5.20
C LEU A 164 -10.97 -14.07 5.19
N SER A 165 -11.69 -13.78 4.10
CA SER A 165 -13.06 -14.25 3.91
C SER A 165 -13.11 -15.51 3.04
N ASP A 166 -13.99 -16.44 3.42
CA ASP A 166 -14.20 -17.74 2.75
C ASP A 166 -15.02 -17.64 1.45
N HIS A 167 -15.54 -16.47 1.09
CA HIS A 167 -16.48 -16.33 -0.04
C HIS A 167 -15.74 -16.08 -1.37
N PRO A 168 -15.60 -17.05 -2.29
CA PRO A 168 -15.24 -16.71 -3.67
C PRO A 168 -16.37 -15.84 -4.25
N SER A 169 -16.11 -14.57 -4.54
CA SER A 169 -17.06 -13.81 -5.33
C SER A 169 -16.98 -14.29 -6.78
N ALA A 170 -18.12 -14.41 -7.45
CA ALA A 170 -18.20 -14.88 -8.83
C ALA A 170 -17.49 -13.95 -9.85
N LYS A 171 -16.99 -12.78 -9.44
CA LYS A 171 -16.31 -11.77 -10.29
C LYS A 171 -15.27 -10.90 -9.56
N GLY A 172 -14.50 -11.42 -8.59
CA GLY A 172 -13.46 -10.62 -7.92
C GLY A 172 -13.07 -11.16 -6.55
N SER A 173 -11.91 -10.74 -6.05
CA SER A 173 -11.44 -11.14 -4.71
C SER A 173 -12.50 -10.79 -3.63
N PRO A 174 -12.75 -11.67 -2.64
CA PRO A 174 -13.61 -11.37 -1.47
C PRO A 174 -13.16 -10.17 -0.64
N GLU A 175 -11.92 -9.72 -0.78
CA GLU A 175 -11.27 -8.79 0.14
C GLU A 175 -11.57 -7.32 -0.24
N ARG A 176 -12.83 -6.90 -0.01
CA ARG A 176 -13.35 -5.56 -0.37
C ARG A 176 -12.70 -4.39 0.36
N TRP A 177 -12.01 -4.69 1.45
CA TRP A 177 -11.46 -3.73 2.41
C TRP A 177 -9.99 -3.35 2.13
N ASN A 178 -9.35 -3.97 1.14
CA ASN A 178 -7.97 -3.66 0.77
C ASN A 178 -7.85 -2.24 0.21
N LEU A 179 -6.65 -1.66 0.33
CA LEU A 179 -6.34 -0.32 -0.17
C LEU A 179 -5.15 -0.40 -1.10
N THR A 180 -5.27 0.25 -2.25
CA THR A 180 -4.17 0.49 -3.17
C THR A 180 -3.93 1.99 -3.29
N ARG A 181 -2.66 2.36 -3.32
CA ARG A 181 -2.24 3.74 -3.55
C ARG A 181 -1.27 3.83 -4.70
N VAL A 182 -1.59 4.69 -5.64
CA VAL A 182 -0.61 5.18 -6.59
C VAL A 182 0.05 6.40 -5.99
N PHE A 183 1.38 6.45 -6.01
CA PHE A 183 2.16 7.62 -5.61
C PHE A 183 3.02 8.09 -6.76
N ARG A 184 3.06 9.41 -6.95
CA ARG A 184 4.02 10.10 -7.82
C ARG A 184 4.87 10.99 -6.94
N TYR A 185 6.15 10.66 -6.84
CA TYR A 185 7.13 11.38 -6.05
C TYR A 185 7.89 12.36 -6.93
N PHE A 186 8.05 13.56 -6.41
CA PHE A 186 8.75 14.64 -7.09
C PHE A 186 10.06 14.92 -6.41
N ARG A 187 10.98 15.50 -7.18
CA ARG A 187 12.11 16.21 -6.61
C ARG A 187 11.59 17.28 -5.65
N SER A 188 12.26 17.45 -4.52
CA SER A 188 11.99 18.56 -3.63
C SER A 188 13.28 19.20 -3.12
N THR A 189 13.27 20.53 -3.16
CA THR A 189 14.21 21.40 -2.44
C THR A 189 13.59 21.95 -1.14
N LYS A 190 12.26 21.85 -0.96
CA LYS A 190 11.56 22.30 0.25
C LYS A 190 12.02 21.47 1.44
N GLY A 191 12.30 22.16 2.55
CA GLY A 191 12.93 21.59 3.75
C GLY A 191 14.47 21.69 3.78
N ARG A 192 15.11 22.15 2.70
CA ARG A 192 16.56 22.42 2.64
C ARG A 192 16.93 23.89 2.75
N GLU A 193 15.95 24.78 2.75
CA GLU A 193 16.12 26.24 2.62
C GLU A 193 16.79 26.89 3.83
N GLN A 194 16.71 26.26 5.01
CA GLN A 194 17.30 26.76 6.27
C GLN A 194 18.47 25.90 6.77
N MET A 195 18.89 24.88 6.03
CA MET A 195 19.98 23.98 6.41
C MET A 195 21.28 24.41 5.74
N ASP A 196 22.41 24.26 6.44
CA ASP A 196 23.71 24.44 5.81
C ASP A 196 23.91 23.43 4.65
N ARG A 197 24.83 23.74 3.74
CA ARG A 197 25.04 22.98 2.50
C ARG A 197 25.40 21.52 2.73
N GLU A 198 26.02 21.18 3.86
CA GLU A 198 26.42 19.81 4.19
C GLU A 198 25.24 19.04 4.79
N THR A 199 24.49 19.67 5.69
CA THR A 199 23.27 19.12 6.31
C THR A 199 22.14 18.98 5.30
N ALA A 200 21.93 19.94 4.39
CA ALA A 200 20.97 19.87 3.30
C ALA A 200 21.30 18.77 2.27
N ARG A 201 22.58 18.38 2.18
CA ARG A 201 23.06 17.30 1.30
C ARG A 201 22.94 15.93 1.99
N LYS A 202 23.00 15.88 3.33
CA LYS A 202 22.77 14.70 4.17
C LYS A 202 21.28 14.42 4.43
N ASN A 203 20.46 15.46 4.56
CA ASN A 203 19.00 15.35 4.70
C ASN A 203 18.35 15.28 3.32
N ALA A 204 18.12 14.05 2.86
CA ALA A 204 17.33 13.81 1.67
C ALA A 204 15.92 14.37 1.86
N ALA A 205 15.37 14.99 0.80
CA ALA A 205 13.96 15.34 0.82
C ALA A 205 13.17 14.04 0.83
N PHE A 206 12.19 13.90 1.72
CA PHE A 206 11.41 12.68 1.82
C PHE A 206 10.32 12.66 0.75
N GLY A 207 10.22 11.52 0.08
CA GLY A 207 9.00 11.12 -0.60
C GLY A 207 8.00 10.53 0.39
N SER A 208 8.48 9.79 1.39
CA SER A 208 7.72 9.31 2.55
C SER A 208 8.68 9.17 3.73
N VAL A 209 8.30 9.68 4.91
CA VAL A 209 9.15 9.64 6.11
C VAL A 209 9.31 8.20 6.65
N PRO A 210 10.28 7.93 7.55
CA PRO A 210 10.40 6.64 8.20
C PRO A 210 9.15 6.16 8.95
N HIS A 211 8.56 5.04 8.51
CA HIS A 211 7.38 4.43 9.13
C HIS A 211 7.38 2.89 8.97
N THR A 212 6.39 2.24 9.56
CA THR A 212 5.99 0.86 9.27
C THR A 212 4.55 0.85 8.74
N ASP A 213 4.21 -0.16 7.94
CA ASP A 213 2.83 -0.33 7.45
C ASP A 213 1.99 -1.05 8.50
N TRP A 214 0.73 -0.66 8.67
CA TRP A 214 -0.11 -1.19 9.76
C TRP A 214 -0.68 -2.59 9.50
N GLY A 215 -0.74 -3.00 8.23
CA GLY A 215 -1.53 -4.13 7.76
C GLY A 215 -0.88 -5.50 7.86
N LEU A 216 -1.41 -6.46 7.08
CA LEU A 216 -0.89 -7.81 6.98
C LEU A 216 0.31 -7.84 6.02
N LEU A 217 0.10 -7.42 4.77
CA LEU A 217 1.15 -7.33 3.76
C LEU A 217 1.06 -6.03 2.98
N THR A 218 2.21 -5.55 2.51
CA THR A 218 2.30 -4.47 1.53
C THR A 218 2.98 -5.03 0.28
N VAL A 219 2.26 -5.03 -0.85
CA VAL A 219 2.75 -5.49 -2.15
C VAL A 219 2.99 -4.28 -3.05
N ILE A 220 4.20 -4.13 -3.56
CA ILE A 220 4.65 -2.94 -4.27
C ILE A 220 5.08 -3.30 -5.69
N ALA A 221 4.52 -2.57 -6.65
CA ALA A 221 5.05 -2.42 -8.00
C ALA A 221 5.53 -0.97 -8.19
N ALA A 222 6.65 -0.74 -8.87
CA ALA A 222 7.13 0.62 -9.14
C ALA A 222 7.89 0.72 -10.46
N CYS A 223 8.18 1.94 -10.89
CA CYS A 223 9.26 2.15 -11.85
C CYS A 223 10.62 1.80 -11.20
N ASP A 224 11.67 1.67 -12.01
CA ASP A 224 13.02 1.36 -11.50
C ASP A 224 13.77 2.58 -10.94
N GLU A 225 13.11 3.74 -10.84
CA GLU A 225 13.70 4.89 -10.15
C GLU A 225 13.87 4.57 -8.65
N PRO A 226 15.10 4.63 -8.11
CA PRO A 226 15.36 4.31 -6.71
C PRO A 226 14.69 5.30 -5.76
N GLY A 227 14.42 4.84 -4.54
CA GLY A 227 13.90 5.74 -3.50
C GLY A 227 13.46 4.99 -2.24
N LEU A 228 12.89 3.79 -2.39
CA LEU A 228 12.52 2.94 -1.25
C LEU A 228 13.77 2.48 -0.49
N GLN A 229 13.80 2.69 0.82
CA GLN A 229 14.87 2.23 1.70
C GLN A 229 14.30 1.52 2.93
N LEU A 230 14.92 0.40 3.32
CA LEU A 230 14.60 -0.33 4.55
C LEU A 230 15.66 -0.04 5.61
N LEU A 231 15.23 0.08 6.86
CA LEU A 231 16.14 0.13 8.00
C LEU A 231 16.66 -1.28 8.28
N GLN A 232 17.96 -1.48 8.10
CA GLN A 232 18.66 -2.68 8.50
C GLN A 232 19.26 -2.49 9.89
N LYS A 233 18.98 -3.44 10.77
CA LYS A 233 19.65 -3.54 12.07
C LYS A 233 21.00 -4.25 11.88
N PRO A 234 22.03 -3.85 12.64
CA PRO A 234 23.29 -4.60 12.66
C PRO A 234 23.01 -6.04 13.09
N GLN A 235 23.79 -6.99 12.56
CA GLN A 235 23.77 -8.35 13.10
C GLN A 235 24.41 -8.37 14.49
N ASP A 236 23.97 -9.29 15.34
CA ASP A 236 24.52 -9.44 16.69
C ASP A 236 26.04 -9.64 16.63
N GLY A 237 26.78 -8.74 17.30
CA GLY A 237 28.23 -8.77 17.38
C GLY A 237 28.98 -7.86 16.40
N ASP A 238 28.29 -7.21 15.45
CA ASP A 238 28.95 -6.37 14.43
C ASP A 238 29.29 -4.94 14.91
N GLY A 239 28.79 -4.54 16.09
CA GLY A 239 29.03 -3.21 16.68
C GLY A 239 28.57 -2.02 15.84
N GLY A 240 27.88 -2.28 14.72
CA GLY A 240 27.42 -1.28 13.76
C GLY A 240 26.22 -0.47 14.26
N ALA A 241 25.94 0.63 13.55
CA ALA A 241 24.71 1.41 13.73
C ALA A 241 23.61 0.92 12.77
N GLU A 242 22.35 1.21 13.07
CA GLU A 242 21.26 0.99 12.12
C GLU A 242 21.48 1.81 10.84
N THR A 243 21.24 1.22 9.67
CA THR A 243 21.46 1.89 8.38
C THR A 243 20.29 1.68 7.43
N TYR A 244 19.98 2.70 6.63
CA TYR A 244 18.98 2.59 5.57
C TYR A 244 19.62 2.05 4.29
N VAL A 245 19.06 0.96 3.76
CA VAL A 245 19.51 0.32 2.53
C VAL A 245 18.46 0.47 1.43
N THR A 246 18.88 0.99 0.28
CA THR A 246 18.02 1.17 -0.89
C THR A 246 17.65 -0.17 -1.49
N VAL A 247 16.35 -0.38 -1.71
CA VAL A 247 15.80 -1.58 -2.35
C VAL A 247 15.79 -1.38 -3.86
N LEU A 248 16.32 -2.36 -4.59
CA LEU A 248 16.34 -2.38 -6.06
C LEU A 248 15.77 -3.73 -6.55
N PRO A 249 14.45 -3.95 -6.44
CA PRO A 249 13.87 -5.26 -6.73
C PRO A 249 13.81 -5.57 -8.24
N ARG A 250 14.37 -4.71 -9.11
CA ARG A 250 14.34 -4.81 -10.58
C ARG A 250 12.92 -5.01 -11.12
N PHE A 251 12.07 -4.00 -10.90
CA PHE A 251 10.65 -4.05 -11.24
C PHE A 251 10.40 -4.27 -12.75
N HIS A 252 11.31 -3.81 -13.63
CA HIS A 252 11.25 -4.10 -15.07
C HIS A 252 11.31 -5.58 -15.43
N GLU A 253 11.86 -6.43 -14.56
CA GLU A 253 11.88 -7.89 -14.76
C GLU A 253 10.56 -8.54 -14.28
N GLY A 254 9.50 -7.77 -14.04
CA GLY A 254 8.21 -8.27 -13.53
C GLY A 254 8.23 -8.61 -12.04
N LYS A 255 9.27 -8.21 -11.31
CA LYS A 255 9.40 -8.46 -9.87
C LYS A 255 8.56 -7.49 -9.06
N LEU A 256 8.00 -7.98 -7.96
CA LEU A 256 7.33 -7.19 -6.94
C LEU A 256 8.19 -7.11 -5.69
N PHE A 257 8.03 -6.05 -4.92
CA PHE A 257 8.56 -5.98 -3.57
C PHE A 257 7.43 -6.23 -2.57
N VAL A 258 7.71 -7.02 -1.53
CA VAL A 258 6.72 -7.32 -0.49
C VAL A 258 7.35 -7.16 0.87
N ASN A 259 6.63 -6.49 1.78
CA ASN A 259 6.94 -6.49 3.21
C ASN A 259 5.72 -6.90 4.03
N CYS A 260 5.99 -7.44 5.21
CA CYS A 260 4.97 -7.63 6.24
C CYS A 260 4.66 -6.29 6.91
N GLY A 261 3.44 -6.13 7.38
CA GLY A 261 3.04 -4.99 8.22
C GLY A 261 2.96 -5.35 9.70
N ASP A 262 2.58 -4.36 10.51
CA ASP A 262 2.53 -4.43 11.96
C ASP A 262 1.58 -5.54 12.44
N PHE A 263 0.41 -5.71 11.81
CA PHE A 263 -0.50 -6.82 12.13
C PHE A 263 0.21 -8.16 12.01
N MET A 264 0.92 -8.40 10.89
CA MET A 264 1.62 -9.66 10.69
C MET A 264 2.72 -9.87 11.74
N SER A 265 3.53 -8.83 12.01
CA SER A 265 4.61 -8.88 13.01
C SER A 265 4.09 -9.16 14.42
N LEU A 266 2.96 -8.54 14.77
CA LEU A 266 2.29 -8.72 16.04
C LEU A 266 1.72 -10.13 16.19
N MET A 267 0.93 -10.58 15.23
CA MET A 267 0.27 -11.89 15.28
C MET A 267 1.25 -13.06 15.15
N SER A 268 2.40 -12.83 14.52
CA SER A 268 3.47 -13.82 14.39
C SER A 268 4.45 -13.88 15.56
N GLY A 269 4.36 -12.97 16.53
CA GLY A 269 5.37 -12.83 17.57
C GLY A 269 6.76 -12.54 16.97
N ASP A 270 6.84 -11.63 16.01
CA ASP A 270 8.06 -11.21 15.31
C ASP A 270 8.78 -12.25 14.43
N ARG A 271 8.18 -13.41 14.20
CA ARG A 271 8.71 -14.35 13.19
C ARG A 271 8.76 -13.71 11.80
N TYR A 272 7.78 -12.86 11.46
CA TYR A 272 7.80 -12.04 10.25
C TYR A 272 7.81 -10.57 10.60
N VAL A 273 8.95 -9.92 10.37
CA VAL A 273 9.18 -8.55 10.82
C VAL A 273 8.45 -7.54 9.94
N SER A 274 7.76 -6.58 10.56
CA SER A 274 7.34 -5.32 9.93
C SER A 274 8.55 -4.39 9.78
N PRO A 275 9.12 -4.22 8.56
CA PRO A 275 10.36 -3.46 8.41
C PRO A 275 10.05 -1.96 8.43
N ARG A 276 10.79 -1.22 9.26
CA ARG A 276 10.80 0.23 9.19
C ARG A 276 11.42 0.65 7.86
N HIS A 277 10.73 1.50 7.12
CA HIS A 277 11.14 1.90 5.79
C HIS A 277 10.81 3.36 5.52
N ARG A 278 11.41 3.92 4.48
CA ARG A 278 11.20 5.30 4.02
C ARG A 278 11.31 5.38 2.51
N VAL A 279 10.84 6.48 1.94
CA VAL A 279 11.05 6.77 0.51
C VAL A 279 11.76 8.10 0.38
N LEU A 280 12.90 8.11 -0.29
CA LEU A 280 13.58 9.35 -0.67
C LEU A 280 12.93 9.95 -1.92
N ALA A 281 12.86 11.27 -1.98
CA ALA A 281 12.53 11.97 -3.21
C ALA A 281 13.58 11.65 -4.29
N PRO A 282 13.17 11.55 -5.57
CA PRO A 282 14.09 11.30 -6.67
C PRO A 282 15.20 12.37 -6.73
N LEU A 283 16.41 11.93 -7.08
CA LEU A 283 17.58 12.78 -7.23
C LEU A 283 17.72 13.25 -8.68
N PRO A 284 18.27 14.45 -8.91
CA PRO A 284 18.58 14.91 -10.27
C PRO A 284 19.62 14.01 -10.93
N LYS A 285 19.47 13.81 -12.23
CA LYS A 285 20.46 13.12 -13.08
C LYS A 285 21.23 14.16 -13.92
N PRO A 286 22.45 13.85 -14.39
CA PRO A 286 23.29 14.81 -15.12
C PRO A 286 22.62 15.50 -16.32
N ASP A 287 21.60 14.88 -16.91
CA ASP A 287 20.87 15.31 -18.10
C ASP A 287 19.34 15.41 -17.89
N GLN A 288 18.84 15.17 -16.67
CA GLN A 288 17.41 15.22 -16.35
C GLN A 288 17.20 15.87 -14.98
N ASP A 289 16.64 17.08 -14.98
CA ASP A 289 16.34 17.84 -13.76
C ASP A 289 14.99 17.46 -13.12
N ASP A 290 14.03 17.02 -13.95
CA ASP A 290 12.66 16.64 -13.56
C ASP A 290 12.50 15.12 -13.52
N VAL A 291 13.21 14.49 -12.58
CA VAL A 291 13.10 13.06 -12.32
C VAL A 291 11.92 12.79 -11.40
N GLU A 292 11.08 11.85 -11.79
CA GLU A 292 9.92 11.41 -11.01
C GLU A 292 9.98 9.91 -10.74
N ARG A 293 9.46 9.53 -9.58
CA ARG A 293 9.26 8.12 -9.23
C ARG A 293 7.77 7.83 -9.14
N THR A 294 7.34 6.70 -9.68
CA THR A 294 5.96 6.22 -9.58
C THR A 294 5.95 4.86 -8.90
N SER A 295 5.05 4.67 -7.93
CA SER A 295 4.80 3.35 -7.34
C SER A 295 3.32 3.10 -7.10
N ILE A 296 2.94 1.84 -7.19
CA ILE A 296 1.64 1.29 -6.84
C ILE A 296 1.88 0.42 -5.59
N VAL A 297 1.26 0.82 -4.49
CA VAL A 297 1.42 0.20 -3.17
C VAL A 297 0.08 -0.37 -2.76
N HIS A 298 -0.01 -1.69 -2.67
CA HIS A 298 -1.21 -2.41 -2.27
C HIS A 298 -1.08 -2.91 -0.84
N PHE A 299 -1.87 -2.31 0.04
CA PHE A 299 -2.02 -2.72 1.42
C PHE A 299 -3.08 -3.82 1.49
N TYR A 300 -2.58 -5.04 1.64
CA TYR A 300 -3.38 -6.23 1.81
C TYR A 300 -3.64 -6.43 3.30
N TYR A 301 -4.90 -6.30 3.69
CA TYR A 301 -5.33 -6.27 5.08
C TYR A 301 -6.07 -7.57 5.46
N PRO A 302 -6.02 -7.95 6.75
CA PRO A 302 -6.95 -8.96 7.26
C PRO A 302 -8.39 -8.42 7.18
N LYS A 303 -9.38 -9.31 7.28
CA LYS A 303 -10.80 -8.97 7.33
C LYS A 303 -11.08 -8.02 8.51
N TYR A 304 -12.16 -7.25 8.36
CA TYR A 304 -12.47 -6.13 9.24
C TYR A 304 -12.52 -6.53 10.72
N ASP A 305 -13.16 -7.66 11.03
CA ASP A 305 -13.53 -8.13 12.36
C ASP A 305 -12.44 -8.94 13.06
N VAL A 306 -11.22 -9.03 12.50
CA VAL A 306 -10.11 -9.68 13.22
C VAL A 306 -9.75 -8.89 14.47
N GLU A 307 -9.66 -9.59 15.59
CA GLU A 307 -9.23 -9.03 16.86
C GLU A 307 -7.71 -8.81 16.89
N LEU A 308 -7.31 -7.62 17.33
CA LEU A 308 -5.95 -7.29 17.71
C LEU A 308 -5.75 -7.56 19.19
N PRO A 309 -4.55 -7.97 19.65
CA PRO A 309 -4.28 -8.04 21.07
C PRO A 309 -4.36 -6.62 21.68
N PRO A 310 -4.83 -6.47 22.93
CA PRO A 310 -4.98 -5.15 23.56
C PRO A 310 -3.65 -4.40 23.62
N ILE A 311 -3.70 -3.11 23.28
CA ILE A 311 -2.51 -2.25 23.21
C ILE A 311 -1.93 -2.06 24.61
N GLU A 312 -2.79 -1.90 25.63
CA GLU A 312 -2.39 -1.64 27.01
C GLU A 312 -1.61 -2.83 27.61
N ASP A 313 -1.90 -4.03 27.12
CA ASP A 313 -1.25 -5.26 27.56
C ASP A 313 0.08 -5.51 26.84
N GLN A 314 0.43 -4.69 25.83
CA GLN A 314 1.71 -4.83 25.12
C GLN A 314 2.85 -4.13 25.87
N PRO A 315 4.04 -4.78 25.95
CA PRO A 315 5.27 -4.14 26.41
C PRO A 315 5.50 -2.80 25.71
N GLN A 316 6.02 -1.81 26.46
CA GLN A 316 6.31 -0.47 25.92
C GLN A 316 7.19 -0.52 24.66
N CYS A 317 8.17 -1.42 24.62
CA CYS A 317 9.03 -1.61 23.45
C CYS A 317 8.27 -2.02 22.18
N LEU A 318 7.16 -2.77 22.29
CA LEU A 318 6.32 -3.11 21.14
C LEU A 318 5.43 -1.94 20.73
N ARG A 319 4.91 -1.17 21.70
CA ARG A 319 4.12 0.04 21.44
C ARG A 319 4.91 1.12 20.69
N GLU A 320 6.19 1.26 21.01
CA GLU A 320 7.10 2.20 20.34
C GLU A 320 7.60 1.68 18.99
N LYS A 321 7.62 0.36 18.80
CA LYS A 321 8.11 -0.29 17.58
C LYS A 321 7.14 -0.16 16.41
N TYR A 322 5.83 -0.30 16.65
CA TYR A 322 4.84 -0.40 15.59
C TYR A 322 4.02 0.89 15.41
N SER A 323 3.94 1.35 14.17
CA SER A 323 3.18 2.55 13.79
C SER A 323 1.68 2.39 14.03
N VAL A 324 1.16 1.15 14.03
CA VAL A 324 -0.24 0.86 14.36
C VAL A 324 -0.61 1.24 15.79
N PHE A 325 0.36 1.46 16.69
CA PHE A 325 0.11 1.88 18.08
C PHE A 325 0.41 3.36 18.36
N ALA A 326 1.14 4.06 17.48
CA ALA A 326 1.50 5.49 17.68
C ALA A 326 0.41 6.48 17.20
N ASP A 327 -0.02 7.45 18.02
CA ASP A 327 -0.86 8.56 17.51
C ASP A 327 -0.03 9.43 16.56
N GLN A 328 -0.44 9.56 15.30
CA GLN A 328 0.35 10.29 14.30
C GLN A 328 0.07 11.80 14.29
N ARG A 329 -0.88 12.28 15.11
CA ARG A 329 -1.16 13.70 15.33
C ARG A 329 -0.23 14.32 16.38
N GLU A 330 0.30 13.52 17.29
CA GLU A 330 1.14 13.97 18.39
C GLU A 330 2.49 13.25 18.36
N GLN A 331 3.59 13.99 18.20
CA GLN A 331 4.84 13.54 18.80
C GLN A 331 5.53 14.70 19.53
N LYS A 332 5.62 14.54 20.86
CA LYS A 332 6.53 15.25 21.74
C LYS A 332 7.93 14.67 21.56
N ASP A 333 8.93 15.54 21.42
CA ASP A 333 10.28 15.23 21.85
C ASP A 333 10.22 14.79 23.33
N GLY A 334 10.38 13.49 23.59
CA GLY A 334 10.46 12.91 24.94
C GLY A 334 9.36 13.35 25.92
N GLY A 335 8.20 12.69 25.89
CA GLY A 335 7.20 12.86 26.96
C GLY A 335 6.06 11.87 26.88
N ASP A 336 5.76 11.28 28.04
CA ASP A 336 4.75 10.27 28.39
C ASP A 336 3.59 10.02 27.40
N ALA A 337 3.29 8.73 27.24
CA ALA A 337 2.14 8.21 26.52
C ALA A 337 0.82 8.89 26.96
N PRO A 338 -0.12 9.14 26.04
CA PRO A 338 -1.38 9.80 26.38
C PRO A 338 -2.18 8.99 27.41
N GLY A 339 -2.70 9.72 28.40
CA GLY A 339 -3.50 9.20 29.50
C GLY A 339 -4.87 8.68 29.05
N ALA A 340 -5.33 7.67 29.77
CA ALA A 340 -6.48 6.83 29.49
C ALA A 340 -7.84 7.57 29.48
N ASP A 341 -8.68 7.24 28.50
CA ASP A 341 -10.12 7.18 28.71
C ASP A 341 -10.47 5.77 29.20
N ALA A 342 -10.52 5.63 30.51
CA ALA A 342 -11.02 4.44 31.19
C ALA A 342 -12.55 4.41 31.11
N CYS A 343 -13.10 3.75 30.09
CA CYS A 343 -14.49 3.30 30.10
C CYS A 343 -14.67 1.95 29.39
N GLY A 344 -14.54 0.88 30.18
CA GLY A 344 -15.48 -0.25 30.18
C GLY A 344 -15.81 -0.95 28.86
N ASP A 345 -14.84 -1.66 28.28
CA ASP A 345 -15.11 -2.96 27.66
C ASP A 345 -13.79 -3.76 27.56
N LYS A 346 -13.72 -4.96 28.14
CA LYS A 346 -12.51 -5.82 28.10
C LYS A 346 -12.42 -6.59 26.78
N ARG A 347 -12.93 -6.03 25.69
CA ARG A 347 -12.90 -6.67 24.38
C ARG A 347 -11.66 -6.22 23.62
N ASN A 348 -11.03 -7.18 22.97
CA ASN A 348 -9.90 -6.93 22.09
C ASN A 348 -10.29 -5.91 21.02
N PRO A 349 -9.42 -4.93 20.69
CA PRO A 349 -9.70 -3.98 19.64
C PRO A 349 -9.88 -4.69 18.29
N ILE A 350 -10.88 -4.26 17.51
CA ILE A 350 -11.10 -4.77 16.16
C ILE A 350 -10.13 -4.08 15.19
N PHE A 351 -9.50 -4.86 14.30
CA PHE A 351 -8.53 -4.37 13.33
C PHE A 351 -9.11 -3.25 12.47
N GLY A 352 -10.30 -3.45 11.89
CA GLY A 352 -10.91 -2.49 10.98
C GLY A 352 -11.25 -1.15 11.62
N ASP A 353 -11.78 -1.17 12.85
CA ASP A 353 -12.01 0.05 13.64
C ASP A 353 -10.70 0.78 13.94
N THR A 354 -9.63 0.02 14.23
CA THR A 354 -8.30 0.58 14.54
C THR A 354 -7.70 1.27 13.32
N ILE A 355 -7.73 0.62 12.15
CA ILE A 355 -7.22 1.19 10.89
C ILE A 355 -8.05 2.38 10.43
N ALA A 356 -9.39 2.31 10.49
CA ALA A 356 -10.24 3.44 10.12
C ALA A 356 -9.95 4.68 10.98
N LYS A 357 -9.76 4.50 12.30
CA LYS A 357 -9.35 5.59 13.21
C LYS A 357 -7.98 6.16 12.81
N LYS A 358 -7.00 5.32 12.49
CA LYS A 358 -5.67 5.76 12.05
C LYS A 358 -5.71 6.59 10.78
N TRP A 359 -6.57 6.23 9.83
CA TRP A 359 -6.73 7.01 8.59
C TRP A 359 -7.17 8.45 8.85
N THR A 360 -7.96 8.70 9.89
CA THR A 360 -8.34 10.07 10.26
C THR A 360 -7.20 10.90 10.84
N GLN A 361 -6.06 10.28 11.18
CA GLN A 361 -4.88 10.96 11.74
C GLN A 361 -3.90 11.44 10.67
N VAL A 362 -3.90 10.82 9.49
CA VAL A 362 -2.94 11.09 8.40
C VAL A 362 -3.50 11.92 7.25
N ALA A 363 -4.82 11.94 7.09
CA ALA A 363 -5.47 12.81 6.13
C ALA A 363 -5.51 14.24 6.70
N ARG A 364 -4.81 15.18 6.04
CA ARG A 364 -4.77 16.60 6.44
C ARG A 364 -5.61 17.47 5.53
#